data_AF-A0AAD2G2Y5-F1
#
_entry.id   AF-A0AAD2G2Y5-F1
#
_cell.length_a   1.000
_cell.length_b   1.000
_cell.length_c   1.000
_cell.angle_alpha   90.00
_cell.angle_beta   90.00
_cell.angle_gamma   90.00
#
_symmetry.space_group_name_H-M   'P 1'
#
loop_
_entity.id
_entity.type
_entity.pdbx_description
1 polymer ?
#
loop_
_entity_poly.entity_id
_entity_poly.type
_entity_poly.pdbx_seq_one_letter_code
_entity_poly.pdbx_strand_id
1 'polypeptide(L)'
;MDGPVTALTTQVDDLNALHEAVLQAYYQLRKEGVVVSCGNEYMIAIEFDGPDGGGGICGEMTYVDNDKKAQAVVKGRGCVQARQLGRNFLSGESIIYYNTSQESVFFDLLMKYKRGASSSGGGMIDMKSGLPLFEVTISK
;
A
#
# COMPACT_ATOMS: atom_id res chain seq x y z
N MET A 1 3.90 -23.06 8.69
CA MET A 1 4.88 -22.63 7.67
C MET A 1 4.06 -22.19 6.48
N ASP A 2 3.77 -20.90 6.37
CA ASP A 2 3.04 -20.38 5.22
C ASP A 2 4.00 -20.38 4.03
N GLY A 3 3.62 -21.10 2.98
CA GLY A 3 4.40 -21.23 1.76
C GLY A 3 4.69 -19.86 1.12
N PRO A 4 5.66 -19.78 0.19
CA PRO A 4 5.96 -18.54 -0.49
C PRO A 4 4.70 -18.15 -1.26
N VAL A 5 4.04 -17.08 -0.84
CA VAL A 5 2.92 -16.57 -1.61
C VAL A 5 3.52 -15.96 -2.87
N THR A 6 3.53 -16.75 -3.95
CA THR A 6 3.76 -16.33 -5.32
C THR A 6 2.60 -15.45 -5.76
N ALA A 7 2.46 -14.30 -5.11
CA ALA A 7 1.65 -13.24 -5.66
C ALA A 7 2.42 -12.67 -6.86
N LEU A 8 1.75 -12.59 -8.00
CA LEU A 8 2.28 -11.94 -9.20
C LEU A 8 2.79 -10.56 -8.80
N THR A 9 4.12 -10.41 -8.86
CA THR A 9 4.80 -9.17 -8.54
C THR A 9 5.16 -8.51 -9.86
N THR A 10 4.53 -7.37 -10.15
CA THR A 10 4.80 -6.63 -11.38
C THR A 10 5.75 -5.48 -11.08
N GLN A 11 6.89 -5.41 -11.76
CA GLN A 11 7.82 -4.30 -11.62
C GLN A 11 7.38 -3.12 -12.50
N VAL A 12 7.25 -1.92 -11.92
CA VAL A 12 6.84 -0.69 -12.60
C VAL A 12 7.68 0.47 -12.06
N ASP A 13 8.59 0.98 -12.89
CA ASP A 13 9.59 1.99 -12.52
C ASP A 13 9.23 3.40 -13.01
N ASP A 14 8.00 3.64 -13.45
CA ASP A 14 7.47 4.94 -13.82
C ASP A 14 6.30 5.32 -12.89
N LEU A 15 6.28 6.56 -12.42
CA LEU A 15 5.27 7.03 -11.46
C LEU A 15 3.85 6.96 -12.02
N ASN A 16 3.64 7.42 -13.25
CA ASN A 16 2.30 7.46 -13.85
C ASN A 16 1.81 6.04 -14.14
N ALA A 17 2.66 5.19 -14.71
CA ALA A 17 2.33 3.80 -14.96
C ALA A 17 2.04 3.03 -13.66
N LEU A 18 2.81 3.28 -12.59
CA LEU A 18 2.60 2.63 -11.29
C LEU A 18 1.29 3.10 -10.63
N HIS A 19 1.01 4.40 -10.72
CA HIS A 19 -0.26 4.95 -10.26
C HIS A 19 -1.46 4.40 -11.06
N GLU A 20 -1.37 4.35 -12.39
CA GLU A 20 -2.38 3.74 -13.25
C GLU A 20 -2.57 2.26 -12.94
N ALA A 21 -1.50 1.53 -12.66
CA ALA A 21 -1.58 0.12 -12.27
C ALA A 21 -2.36 -0.06 -10.95
N VAL A 22 -2.14 0.80 -9.96
CA VAL A 22 -2.94 0.81 -8.72
C VAL A 22 -4.42 1.08 -9.00
N LEU A 23 -4.74 2.05 -9.86
CA LEU A 23 -6.13 2.32 -10.25
C LEU A 23 -6.74 1.11 -10.96
N GLN A 24 -6.01 0.50 -11.90
CA GLN A 24 -6.47 -0.68 -12.64
C GLN A 24 -6.69 -1.89 -11.74
N ALA A 25 -5.85 -2.09 -10.72
CA ALA A 25 -6.00 -3.17 -9.74
C ALA A 25 -7.39 -3.15 -9.09
N TYR A 26 -7.87 -1.98 -8.67
CA TYR A 26 -9.22 -1.83 -8.13
C TYR A 26 -10.31 -2.23 -9.14
N TYR A 27 -10.21 -1.75 -10.38
CA TYR A 27 -11.21 -2.04 -11.41
C TYR A 27 -11.23 -3.52 -11.85
N GLN A 28 -10.09 -4.22 -11.74
CA GLN A 28 -9.98 -5.64 -12.04
C GLN A 28 -10.53 -6.52 -10.91
N LEU A 29 -10.28 -6.16 -9.65
CA LEU A 29 -10.52 -7.04 -8.51
C LEU A 29 -11.81 -6.75 -7.74
N ARG A 30 -12.37 -5.53 -7.82
CA ARG A 30 -13.59 -5.08 -7.11
C ARG A 30 -13.68 -5.54 -5.65
N LYS A 31 -13.13 -4.73 -4.73
CA LYS A 31 -13.07 -4.88 -3.24
C LYS A 31 -11.91 -5.74 -2.72
N GLU A 32 -10.70 -5.32 -3.07
CA GLU A 32 -9.46 -5.97 -2.66
C GLU A 32 -8.39 -4.92 -2.32
N GLY A 33 -7.16 -5.37 -2.09
CA GLY A 33 -6.06 -4.48 -1.76
C GLY A 33 -4.88 -4.57 -2.71
N VAL A 34 -4.04 -3.54 -2.65
CA VAL A 34 -2.77 -3.49 -3.37
C VAL A 34 -1.63 -3.23 -2.39
N VAL A 35 -0.48 -3.84 -2.67
CA VAL A 35 0.79 -3.54 -2.01
C VAL A 35 1.77 -3.04 -3.06
N VAL A 36 2.26 -1.82 -2.90
CA VAL A 36 3.40 -1.29 -3.64
C VAL A 36 4.63 -1.37 -2.74
N SER A 37 5.74 -1.93 -3.21
CA SER A 37 6.97 -1.98 -2.43
C SER A 37 8.20 -1.52 -3.21
N CYS A 38 9.20 -1.04 -2.47
CA CYS A 38 10.51 -0.67 -3.00
C CYS A 38 11.57 -1.30 -2.12
N GLY A 39 12.34 -2.23 -2.70
CA GLY A 39 13.27 -3.07 -1.96
C GLY A 39 12.58 -3.88 -0.85
N ASN A 40 13.32 -4.11 0.24
CA ASN A 40 12.80 -4.81 1.42
C ASN A 40 12.23 -3.86 2.48
N GLU A 41 12.49 -2.56 2.34
CA GLU A 41 12.34 -1.60 3.43
C GLU A 41 11.04 -0.79 3.32
N TYR A 42 10.54 -0.56 2.11
CA TYR A 42 9.42 0.33 1.90
C TYR A 42 8.18 -0.36 1.36
N MET A 43 7.03 0.11 1.81
CA MET A 43 5.74 -0.45 1.46
C MET A 43 4.65 0.63 1.52
N ILE A 44 3.74 0.62 0.55
CA ILE A 44 2.42 1.25 0.63
C ILE A 44 1.42 0.11 0.49
N ALA A 45 0.50 -0.04 1.42
CA ALA A 45 -0.59 -1.01 1.32
C ALA A 45 -1.91 -0.24 1.36
N ILE A 46 -2.81 -0.55 0.44
CA ILE A 46 -4.11 0.13 0.30
C ILE A 46 -5.20 -0.92 0.21
N GLU A 47 -6.17 -0.85 1.10
CA GLU A 47 -7.43 -1.61 1.02
C GLU A 47 -8.47 -0.72 0.35
N PHE A 48 -9.08 -1.17 -0.75
CA PHE A 48 -10.03 -0.37 -1.49
C PHE A 48 -11.45 -0.49 -0.90
N ASP A 49 -12.07 0.63 -0.56
CA ASP A 49 -13.42 0.68 -0.02
C ASP A 49 -14.48 0.82 -1.13
N GLY A 50 -14.16 1.58 -2.18
CA GLY A 50 -15.09 1.82 -3.27
C GLY A 50 -14.68 2.96 -4.20
N PRO A 51 -15.53 3.28 -5.18
CA PRO A 51 -15.23 4.35 -6.12
C PRO A 51 -15.40 5.70 -5.43
N ASP A 52 -14.50 6.62 -5.75
CA ASP A 52 -14.73 8.05 -5.51
C ASP A 52 -15.19 8.70 -6.81
N GLY A 53 -15.99 9.76 -6.70
CA GLY A 53 -16.50 10.50 -7.87
C GLY A 53 -15.40 10.90 -8.86
N GLY A 54 -15.73 10.97 -10.15
CA GLY A 54 -14.75 11.39 -11.18
C GLY A 54 -13.71 10.33 -11.58
N GLY A 55 -13.87 9.07 -11.14
CA GLY A 55 -13.00 7.94 -11.53
C GLY A 55 -11.85 7.67 -10.56
N GLY A 56 -11.87 8.28 -9.37
CA GLY A 56 -10.98 7.98 -8.27
C GLY A 56 -11.45 6.79 -7.41
N ILE A 57 -10.72 6.53 -6.34
CA ILE A 57 -10.96 5.41 -5.42
C ILE A 57 -10.81 5.91 -3.99
N CYS A 58 -11.75 5.55 -3.11
CA CYS A 58 -11.59 5.67 -1.66
C CYS A 58 -11.01 4.37 -1.10
N GLY A 59 -10.14 4.49 -0.10
CA GLY A 59 -9.63 3.34 0.61
C GLY A 59 -8.90 3.70 1.89
N GLU A 60 -8.51 2.67 2.63
CA GLU A 60 -7.62 2.79 3.77
C GLU A 60 -6.19 2.47 3.33
N MET A 61 -5.24 3.29 3.74
CA MET A 61 -3.83 3.14 3.42
C MET A 61 -3.00 3.02 4.69
N THR A 62 -2.02 2.12 4.67
CA THR A 62 -0.89 2.15 5.58
C THR A 62 0.42 2.10 4.82
N TYR A 63 1.52 2.52 5.43
CA TYR A 63 2.82 2.53 4.76
C TYR A 63 3.98 2.35 5.74
N VAL A 64 5.10 1.89 5.18
CA VAL A 64 6.42 1.87 5.81
C VAL A 64 7.34 2.71 4.94
N ASP A 65 7.90 3.76 5.54
CA ASP A 65 8.86 4.68 4.93
C ASP A 65 10.19 4.66 5.72
N ASN A 66 10.99 5.72 5.59
CA ASN A 66 12.25 5.86 6.30
C ASN A 66 12.11 6.14 7.82
N ASP A 67 10.90 6.21 8.36
CA ASP A 67 10.70 6.40 9.80
C ASP A 67 11.14 5.17 10.61
N LYS A 68 12.00 5.41 11.61
CA LYS A 68 12.56 4.33 12.45
C LYS A 68 11.49 3.55 13.21
N LYS A 69 10.36 4.17 13.58
CA LYS A 69 9.28 3.48 14.27
C LYS A 69 8.54 2.55 13.32
N ALA A 70 8.25 3.01 12.10
CA ALA A 70 7.65 2.16 11.07
C ALA A 70 8.52 0.93 10.76
N GLN A 71 9.84 1.14 10.61
CA GLN A 71 10.80 0.05 10.41
C GLN A 71 10.90 -0.91 11.62
N ALA A 72 10.79 -0.37 12.84
CA ALA A 72 10.77 -1.20 14.05
C ALA A 72 9.51 -2.07 14.13
N VAL A 73 8.36 -1.58 13.65
CA VAL A 73 7.12 -2.38 13.59
C VAL A 73 7.30 -3.59 12.66
N VAL A 74 7.88 -3.41 11.47
CA VAL A 74 8.15 -4.52 10.53
C VAL A 74 8.98 -5.62 11.22
N LYS A 75 10.06 -5.23 11.90
CA LYS A 75 10.92 -6.17 12.63
C LYS A 75 10.21 -6.81 13.82
N GLY A 76 9.47 -6.01 14.60
CA GLY A 76 8.72 -6.48 15.77
C GLY A 76 7.61 -7.48 15.44
N ARG A 77 7.09 -7.42 14.20
CA ARG A 77 6.11 -8.37 13.66
C ARG A 77 6.76 -9.60 13.01
N GLY A 78 8.08 -9.71 13.02
CA GLY A 78 8.82 -10.84 12.44
C GLY A 78 8.86 -10.85 10.90
N CYS A 79 8.51 -9.73 10.25
CA CYS A 79 8.56 -9.61 8.80
C CYS A 79 10.01 -9.40 8.35
N VAL A 80 10.44 -10.16 7.34
CA VAL A 80 11.76 -9.99 6.68
C VAL A 80 11.73 -8.81 5.71
N GLN A 81 10.55 -8.54 5.12
CA GLN A 81 10.34 -7.48 4.13
C GLN A 81 9.09 -6.70 4.51
N ALA A 82 9.12 -5.37 4.37
CA ALA A 82 8.00 -4.49 4.69
C ALA A 82 6.69 -4.94 3.99
N ARG A 83 6.77 -5.36 2.72
CA ARG A 83 5.61 -5.86 1.97
C ARG A 83 4.88 -7.05 2.59
N GLN A 84 5.55 -7.84 3.43
CA GLN A 84 4.89 -8.94 4.15
C GLN A 84 3.89 -8.41 5.18
N LEU A 85 4.17 -7.25 5.77
CA LEU A 85 3.27 -6.59 6.71
C LEU A 85 1.98 -6.11 6.03
N GLY A 86 2.04 -5.81 4.73
CA GLY A 86 0.87 -5.41 3.94
C GLY A 86 -0.25 -6.46 3.97
N ARG A 87 0.09 -7.76 4.06
CA ARG A 87 -0.91 -8.84 4.21
C ARG A 87 -1.61 -8.85 5.55
N ASN A 88 -0.96 -8.34 6.59
CA ASN A 88 -1.58 -8.27 7.91
C ASN A 88 -2.62 -7.15 7.92
N PHE A 89 -2.37 -6.07 7.19
CA PHE A 89 -3.30 -4.97 7.02
C PHE A 89 -4.49 -5.37 6.13
N LEU A 90 -4.22 -5.78 4.88
CA LEU A 90 -5.25 -6.06 3.87
C LEU A 90 -6.10 -7.28 4.26
N SER A 91 -7.41 -7.09 4.32
CA SER A 91 -8.39 -8.12 4.67
C SER A 91 -9.02 -8.84 3.47
N GLY A 92 -8.82 -8.30 2.25
CA GLY A 92 -9.28 -8.89 1.00
C GLY A 92 -8.68 -10.26 0.67
N GLU A 93 -9.46 -11.09 -0.04
CA GLU A 93 -9.06 -12.46 -0.42
C GLU A 93 -7.95 -12.49 -1.47
N SER A 94 -7.90 -11.50 -2.38
CA SER A 94 -6.78 -11.31 -3.28
C SER A 94 -6.09 -9.95 -3.10
N ILE A 95 -4.77 -9.96 -3.31
CA ILE A 95 -3.88 -8.82 -3.12
C ILE A 95 -2.95 -8.78 -4.34
N ILE A 96 -2.90 -7.64 -5.03
CA ILE A 96 -1.91 -7.42 -6.09
C ILE A 96 -0.66 -6.77 -5.51
N TYR A 97 0.50 -7.19 -6.00
CA TYR A 97 1.78 -6.65 -5.59
C TYR A 97 2.46 -5.96 -6.78
N TYR A 98 2.80 -4.70 -6.57
CA TYR A 98 3.66 -3.95 -7.47
C TYR A 98 4.98 -3.65 -6.79
N ASN A 99 6.06 -3.70 -7.56
CA ASN A 99 7.37 -3.29 -7.11
C ASN A 99 7.90 -2.16 -7.97
N THR A 100 8.60 -1.22 -7.37
CA THR A 100 9.49 -0.30 -8.07
C THR A 100 10.90 -0.52 -7.54
N SER A 101 11.88 -0.41 -8.43
CA SER A 101 13.30 -0.36 -8.08
C SER A 101 13.80 1.06 -7.81
N GLN A 102 12.96 2.07 -8.11
CA GLN A 102 13.27 3.48 -7.93
C GLN A 102 12.62 4.04 -6.66
N GLU A 103 13.44 4.39 -5.67
CA GLU A 103 12.96 5.01 -4.43
C GLU A 103 12.22 6.34 -4.69
N SER A 104 12.69 7.15 -5.64
CA SER A 104 12.03 8.40 -6.03
C SER A 104 10.58 8.16 -6.45
N VAL A 105 10.36 7.17 -7.32
CA VAL A 105 9.02 6.78 -7.81
C VAL A 105 8.14 6.31 -6.65
N PHE A 106 8.70 5.53 -5.72
CA PHE A 106 7.98 5.09 -4.52
C PHE A 106 7.55 6.28 -3.66
N PHE A 107 8.48 7.17 -3.32
CA PHE A 107 8.20 8.30 -2.44
C PHE A 107 7.29 9.34 -3.10
N ASP A 108 7.40 9.56 -4.41
CA ASP A 108 6.49 10.43 -5.15
C ASP A 108 5.06 9.86 -5.15
N LEU A 109 4.90 8.54 -5.29
CA LEU A 109 3.60 7.89 -5.17
C LEU A 109 3.02 8.03 -3.76
N LEU A 110 3.83 7.75 -2.74
CA LEU A 110 3.41 7.92 -1.33
C LEU A 110 2.98 9.36 -1.07
N MET A 111 3.74 10.34 -1.53
CA MET A 111 3.41 11.76 -1.36
C MET A 111 2.13 12.14 -2.11
N LYS A 112 1.92 11.59 -3.32
CA LYS A 112 0.67 11.77 -4.07
C LYS A 112 -0.53 11.27 -3.26
N TYR A 113 -0.45 10.09 -2.63
CA TYR A 113 -1.55 9.53 -1.84
C TYR A 113 -1.76 10.22 -0.50
N LYS A 114 -0.68 10.64 0.17
CA LYS A 114 -0.78 11.45 1.40
C LYS A 114 -1.46 12.80 1.17
N ARG A 115 -1.36 13.39 -0.03
CA ARG A 115 -2.11 14.62 -0.38
C ARG A 115 -3.62 14.39 -0.51
N GLY A 116 -4.03 13.18 -0.86
CA GLY A 116 -5.43 12.77 -0.89
C GLY A 116 -5.92 12.21 0.45
N ALA A 117 -5.09 12.20 1.50
CA ALA A 117 -5.46 11.64 2.80
C ALA A 117 -6.31 12.62 3.62
N SER A 118 -7.36 12.10 4.26
CA SER A 118 -8.13 12.87 5.25
C SER A 118 -7.31 13.00 6.55
N SER A 119 -7.35 14.18 7.19
CA SER A 119 -6.69 14.40 8.48
C SER A 119 -7.30 13.58 9.62
N SER A 120 -8.50 13.04 9.41
CA SER A 120 -9.25 12.17 10.34
C SER A 120 -8.55 10.84 10.61
N GLY A 121 -7.77 10.32 9.64
CA GLY A 121 -7.06 9.05 9.76
C GLY A 121 -5.79 9.08 10.62
N GLY A 122 -5.12 10.23 10.74
CA GLY A 122 -3.78 10.35 11.33
C GLY A 122 -3.63 9.97 12.81
N GLY A 123 -4.72 9.64 13.50
CA GLY A 123 -4.74 9.13 14.88
C GLY A 123 -5.09 7.65 15.02
N MET A 124 -5.53 6.97 13.95
CA MET A 124 -5.93 5.56 14.00
C MET A 124 -4.73 4.66 13.70
N ILE A 125 -4.60 3.58 14.49
CA ILE A 125 -3.58 2.54 14.28
C ILE A 125 -4.30 1.27 13.86
N ASP A 126 -3.92 0.69 12.73
CA ASP A 126 -4.36 -0.66 12.38
C ASP A 126 -3.71 -1.65 13.36
N MET A 127 -4.51 -2.34 14.16
CA MET A 127 -4.00 -3.25 15.19
C MET A 127 -3.31 -4.49 14.59
N LYS A 128 -3.63 -4.86 13.33
CA LYS A 128 -3.04 -6.03 12.67
C LYS A 128 -1.61 -5.75 12.22
N SER A 129 -1.38 -4.65 11.52
CA SER A 129 -0.04 -4.21 11.12
C SER A 129 0.72 -3.53 12.28
N GLY A 130 0.02 -2.78 13.13
CA GLY A 130 0.61 -1.87 14.12
C GLY A 130 1.08 -0.54 13.54
N LEU A 131 0.65 -0.21 12.32
CA LEU A 131 1.00 1.04 11.64
C LEU A 131 -0.17 2.03 11.65
N PRO A 132 0.11 3.33 11.47
CA PRO A 132 -0.94 4.32 11.27
C PRO A 132 -1.77 4.02 10.02
N LEU A 133 -3.07 4.28 10.14
CA LEU A 133 -4.06 4.14 9.08
C LEU A 133 -4.41 5.51 8.52
N PHE A 134 -4.61 5.60 7.21
CA PHE A 134 -4.98 6.84 6.55
C PHE A 134 -6.14 6.55 5.59
N GLU A 135 -7.28 7.20 5.79
CA GLU A 135 -8.30 7.26 4.74
C GLU A 135 -7.74 8.11 3.58
N VAL A 136 -7.70 7.54 2.38
CA VAL A 136 -7.15 8.18 1.20
C VAL A 136 -8.15 8.20 0.05
N THR A 137 -8.15 9.31 -0.68
CA THR A 137 -8.70 9.41 -2.02
C THR A 137 -7.57 9.33 -3.05
N ILE A 138 -7.61 8.29 -3.88
CA ILE A 138 -6.70 8.08 -5.00
C ILE A 138 -7.41 8.60 -6.26
N SER A 139 -7.08 9.82 -6.68
CA SER A 139 -7.63 10.41 -7.90
C SER A 139 -7.06 9.74 -9.15
N LYS A 140 -7.73 9.95 -10.29
CA LYS A 140 -7.15 9.72 -11.62
C LYS A 140 -5.95 10.64 -11.89
#